data_AF-A0A258B0L1-F1
#
_entry.id   AF-A0A258B0L1-F1
#
_cell.length_a   1.000
_cell.length_b   1.000
_cell.length_c   1.000
_cell.angle_alpha   90.00
_cell.angle_beta   90.00
_cell.angle_gamma   90.00
#
_symmetry.space_group_name_H-M   'P 1'
#
loop_
_entity.id
_entity.type
_entity.pdbx_description
1 polymer ?
#
loop_
_entity_poly.entity_id
_entity_poly.type
_entity_poly.pdbx_seq_one_letter_code
_entity_poly.pdbx_strand_id
1 'polypeptide(L)'
;MSKVSRSKPARIPQVAVLVDTSRSYGRDIVRGIRRYVAEHGPWSLYLEPRDLHSRFPDWLKDWPGDGILSRTVDAAMLRQLKATKLPVIELRTTVLPHSFPFVGMDNSIVGTRVAEHLRNRGFQRFACYIDTAEAFFVERSEYFVQTLRAHGFECSVFKSSRRLRWDEHQRALSEWLTSLEKPVGVFAVNDQLGFWLLDAARRAGIAVPEEVAVVGAENDNMLCETASPPLSSLRLRGQAVGYEAARLLDEWMAGRRVPKPGEKHLLVPGDIVVRQSSDIVAVEDPRIAAALRFIRQHATEQIDVTRVARETALSRSVLERRMKALIGRSPGEEINRIRFAAVEKLLTQTDLTLDAIAARCGFTHPQYMAEAFRKRSGLTPGEFRRQRAVV
;
A
#
# COMPACT_ATOMS: atom_id res chain seq x y z
N MET A 1 -52.50 -37.63 -16.23
CA MET A 1 -51.11 -37.20 -16.51
C MET A 1 -51.05 -35.68 -16.42
N SER A 2 -50.59 -35.15 -15.28
CA SER A 2 -50.46 -33.70 -15.04
C SER A 2 -49.18 -33.18 -15.72
N LYS A 3 -49.32 -32.22 -16.62
CA LYS A 3 -48.20 -31.52 -17.25
C LYS A 3 -47.51 -30.65 -16.19
N VAL A 4 -46.38 -31.12 -15.68
CA VAL A 4 -45.46 -30.28 -14.90
C VAL A 4 -44.94 -29.17 -15.82
N SER A 5 -45.47 -27.96 -15.62
CA SER A 5 -44.95 -26.74 -16.24
C SER A 5 -43.52 -26.52 -15.73
N ARG A 6 -42.52 -26.79 -16.58
CA ARG A 6 -41.13 -26.40 -16.31
C ARG A 6 -41.05 -24.88 -16.41
N SER A 7 -40.95 -24.19 -15.26
CA SER A 7 -40.66 -22.75 -15.23
C SER A 7 -39.38 -22.47 -16.03
N LYS A 8 -39.42 -21.48 -16.93
CA LYS A 8 -38.21 -21.05 -17.65
C LYS A 8 -37.11 -20.72 -16.62
N PRO A 9 -35.87 -21.20 -16.81
CA PRO A 9 -34.78 -20.86 -15.91
C PRO A 9 -34.61 -19.33 -15.89
N ALA A 10 -34.38 -18.77 -14.69
CA ALA A 10 -34.13 -17.34 -14.54
C ALA A 10 -32.93 -16.94 -15.42
N ARG A 11 -33.06 -15.85 -16.17
CA ARG A 11 -31.98 -15.31 -17.00
C ARG A 11 -30.82 -14.91 -16.10
N ILE A 12 -29.62 -15.41 -16.39
CA ILE A 12 -28.39 -15.05 -15.66
C ILE A 12 -27.95 -13.66 -16.14
N PRO A 13 -27.83 -12.65 -15.24
CA PRO A 13 -27.30 -11.34 -15.60
C PRO A 13 -25.89 -11.43 -16.19
N GLN A 14 -25.64 -10.71 -17.27
CA GLN A 14 -24.36 -10.63 -17.94
C GLN A 14 -23.68 -9.29 -17.62
N VAL A 15 -22.53 -9.34 -16.95
CA VAL A 15 -21.84 -8.14 -16.46
C VAL A 15 -20.41 -8.05 -17.00
N ALA A 16 -20.06 -6.90 -17.58
CA ALA A 16 -18.70 -6.63 -18.04
C ALA A 16 -17.89 -5.93 -16.94
N VAL A 17 -16.69 -6.43 -16.68
CA VAL A 17 -15.77 -5.89 -15.69
C VAL A 17 -14.55 -5.28 -16.39
N LEU A 18 -14.52 -3.95 -16.48
CA LEU A 18 -13.50 -3.16 -17.14
C LEU A 18 -12.59 -2.47 -16.11
N VAL A 19 -11.85 -3.27 -15.35
CA VAL A 19 -10.89 -2.77 -14.34
C VAL A 19 -9.46 -3.13 -14.74
N ASP A 20 -8.49 -2.32 -14.32
CA ASP A 20 -7.07 -2.67 -14.44
C ASP A 20 -6.78 -3.91 -13.59
N THR A 21 -6.04 -4.87 -14.13
CA THR A 21 -5.59 -6.07 -13.40
C THR A 21 -4.08 -6.14 -13.27
N SER A 22 -3.35 -5.17 -13.83
CA SER A 22 -1.89 -5.09 -13.70
C SER A 22 -1.46 -4.81 -12.26
N ARG A 23 -2.27 -4.05 -11.48
CA ARG A 23 -2.01 -3.74 -10.07
C ARG A 23 -2.86 -4.54 -9.09
N SER A 24 -2.37 -4.65 -7.86
CA SER A 24 -3.01 -5.42 -6.78
C SER A 24 -4.40 -4.89 -6.43
N TYR A 25 -4.57 -3.57 -6.39
CA TYR A 25 -5.86 -2.94 -6.05
C TYR A 25 -6.98 -3.34 -7.01
N GLY A 26 -6.71 -3.35 -8.31
CA GLY A 26 -7.70 -3.74 -9.32
C GLY A 26 -8.03 -5.24 -9.30
N ARG A 27 -7.03 -6.11 -9.04
CA ARG A 27 -7.27 -7.54 -8.78
C ARG A 27 -8.12 -7.76 -7.52
N ASP A 28 -7.92 -6.95 -6.48
CA ASP A 28 -8.74 -7.00 -5.26
C ASP A 28 -10.18 -6.55 -5.52
N ILE A 29 -10.42 -5.56 -6.39
CA ILE A 29 -11.78 -5.22 -6.85
C ILE A 29 -12.45 -6.43 -7.50
N VAL A 30 -11.76 -7.14 -8.41
CA VAL A 30 -12.29 -8.36 -9.04
C VAL A 30 -12.64 -9.42 -7.99
N ARG A 31 -11.80 -9.63 -6.98
CA ARG A 31 -12.09 -10.56 -5.87
C ARG A 31 -13.32 -10.14 -5.07
N GLY A 32 -13.50 -8.85 -4.83
CA GLY A 32 -14.69 -8.29 -4.18
C GLY A 32 -15.97 -8.56 -4.96
N ILE A 33 -15.93 -8.34 -6.28
CA ILE A 33 -17.05 -8.65 -7.19
C ILE A 33 -17.37 -10.14 -7.15
N ARG A 34 -16.35 -11.00 -7.26
CA ARG A 34 -16.52 -12.46 -7.19
C ARG A 34 -17.13 -12.92 -5.88
N ARG A 35 -16.73 -12.31 -4.75
CA ARG A 35 -17.33 -12.60 -3.45
C ARG A 35 -18.82 -12.26 -3.44
N TYR A 36 -19.20 -11.07 -3.90
CA TYR A 36 -20.62 -10.70 -3.99
C TYR A 36 -21.42 -11.69 -4.86
N VAL A 37 -20.91 -12.04 -6.04
CA VAL A 37 -21.58 -12.99 -6.95
C VAL A 37 -21.70 -14.38 -6.34
N ALA A 38 -20.74 -14.82 -5.52
CA ALA A 38 -20.84 -16.09 -4.82
C ALA A 38 -21.94 -16.10 -3.74
N GLU A 39 -22.20 -14.94 -3.13
CA GLU A 39 -23.20 -14.77 -2.06
C GLU A 39 -24.62 -14.50 -2.62
N HIS A 40 -24.74 -13.81 -3.76
CA HIS A 40 -26.03 -13.28 -4.27
C HIS A 40 -26.34 -13.65 -5.73
N GLY A 41 -25.47 -14.40 -6.40
CA GLY A 41 -25.59 -14.75 -7.82
C GLY A 41 -26.74 -15.71 -8.15
N PRO A 42 -26.85 -16.16 -9.43
CA PRO A 42 -25.75 -16.25 -10.39
C PRO A 42 -25.58 -15.03 -11.30
N TRP A 43 -24.33 -14.62 -11.57
CA TRP A 43 -23.97 -13.70 -12.66
C TRP A 43 -22.99 -14.37 -13.64
N SER A 44 -23.07 -14.01 -14.91
CA SER A 44 -22.06 -14.32 -15.93
C SER A 44 -21.14 -13.11 -16.11
N LEU A 45 -19.88 -13.24 -15.73
CA LEU A 45 -18.91 -12.14 -15.79
C LEU A 45 -18.08 -12.21 -17.08
N TYR A 46 -18.03 -11.13 -17.84
CA TYR A 46 -16.95 -10.88 -18.79
C TYR A 46 -15.81 -10.19 -18.05
N LEU A 47 -14.67 -10.85 -17.96
CA LEU A 47 -13.44 -10.31 -17.39
C LEU A 47 -12.28 -10.62 -18.35
N GLU A 48 -11.59 -9.58 -18.76
CA GLU A 48 -10.37 -9.66 -19.55
C GLU A 48 -9.24 -8.98 -18.74
N PRO A 49 -8.01 -9.53 -18.73
CA PRO A 49 -6.87 -8.82 -18.15
C PRO A 49 -6.61 -7.50 -18.87
N ARG A 50 -6.44 -6.41 -18.11
CA ARG A 50 -6.30 -5.04 -18.65
C ARG A 50 -5.20 -4.27 -17.94
N ASP A 51 -4.63 -3.30 -18.64
CA ASP A 51 -3.71 -2.30 -18.10
C ASP A 51 -4.42 -0.95 -17.81
N LEU A 52 -3.66 0.03 -17.31
CA LEU A 52 -4.17 1.36 -16.95
C LEU A 52 -4.67 2.19 -18.14
N HIS A 53 -4.31 1.83 -19.38
CA HIS A 53 -4.58 2.56 -20.62
C HIS A 53 -5.52 1.81 -21.56
N SER A 54 -6.03 0.66 -21.14
CA SER A 54 -6.86 -0.22 -21.96
C SER A 54 -8.15 0.46 -22.38
N ARG A 55 -8.33 0.60 -23.70
CA ARG A 55 -9.45 1.31 -24.33
C ARG A 55 -10.77 0.54 -24.24
N PHE A 56 -11.89 1.24 -24.38
CA PHE A 56 -13.21 0.62 -24.47
C PHE A 56 -13.24 -0.52 -25.51
N PRO A 57 -13.63 -1.76 -25.13
CA PRO A 57 -13.76 -2.87 -26.08
C PRO A 57 -14.83 -2.60 -27.14
N ASP A 58 -14.50 -2.77 -28.42
CA ASP A 58 -15.44 -2.46 -29.52
C ASP A 58 -16.71 -3.31 -29.48
N TRP A 59 -16.61 -4.58 -29.07
CA TRP A 59 -17.75 -5.49 -28.97
C TRP A 59 -18.79 -5.05 -27.92
N LEU A 60 -18.42 -4.19 -26.96
CA LEU A 60 -19.37 -3.66 -25.96
C LEU A 60 -20.34 -2.61 -26.51
N LYS A 61 -20.09 -2.06 -27.72
CA LYS A 61 -20.95 -1.03 -28.31
C LYS A 61 -22.39 -1.52 -28.49
N ASP A 62 -22.55 -2.76 -28.94
CA ASP A 62 -23.82 -3.39 -29.27
C ASP A 62 -24.09 -4.63 -28.39
N TRP A 63 -23.37 -4.76 -27.28
CA TRP A 63 -23.46 -5.95 -26.43
C TRP A 63 -24.77 -5.98 -25.63
N PRO A 64 -25.59 -7.05 -25.72
CA PRO A 64 -26.87 -7.17 -25.01
C PRO A 64 -26.70 -7.59 -23.54
N GLY A 65 -25.67 -7.05 -22.86
CA GLY A 65 -25.41 -7.28 -21.45
C GLY A 65 -26.37 -6.54 -20.53
N ASP A 66 -26.22 -6.74 -19.22
CA ASP A 66 -27.12 -6.18 -18.20
C ASP A 66 -26.44 -5.07 -17.38
N GLY A 67 -25.11 -5.05 -17.28
CA GLY A 67 -24.40 -4.03 -16.52
C GLY A 67 -22.89 -3.99 -16.76
N ILE A 68 -22.27 -2.87 -16.37
CA ILE A 68 -20.82 -2.64 -16.53
C ILE A 68 -20.23 -2.10 -15.22
N LEU A 69 -19.14 -2.71 -14.77
CA LEU A 69 -18.26 -2.15 -13.74
C LEU A 69 -17.04 -1.57 -14.43
N SER A 70 -16.86 -0.25 -14.38
CA SER A 70 -15.87 0.44 -15.22
C SER A 70 -14.87 1.26 -14.42
N ARG A 71 -13.58 1.10 -14.75
CA ARG A 71 -12.53 2.08 -14.50
C ARG A 71 -12.36 2.93 -15.75
N THR A 72 -13.03 4.07 -15.84
CA THR A 72 -13.03 4.85 -17.09
C THR A 72 -11.69 5.56 -17.32
N VAL A 73 -11.08 5.37 -18.49
CA VAL A 73 -9.72 5.87 -18.80
C VAL A 73 -9.71 7.31 -19.33
N ASP A 74 -10.71 7.69 -20.13
CA ASP A 74 -10.76 9.00 -20.76
C ASP A 74 -12.19 9.41 -21.13
N ALA A 75 -12.33 10.61 -21.69
CA ALA A 75 -13.62 11.12 -22.15
C ALA A 75 -14.21 10.33 -23.33
N ALA A 76 -13.38 9.63 -24.13
CA ALA A 76 -13.86 8.81 -25.23
C ALA A 76 -14.56 7.56 -24.71
N MET A 77 -13.92 6.84 -23.79
CA MET A 77 -14.50 5.70 -23.08
C MET A 77 -15.77 6.10 -22.33
N LEU A 78 -15.80 7.27 -21.68
CA LEU A 78 -17.01 7.79 -21.04
C LEU A 78 -18.18 7.94 -22.04
N ARG A 79 -17.93 8.52 -23.23
CA ARG A 79 -18.96 8.65 -24.26
C ARG A 79 -19.45 7.29 -24.75
N GLN A 80 -18.55 6.33 -24.93
CA GLN A 80 -18.88 4.97 -25.35
C GLN A 80 -19.71 4.24 -24.29
N LEU A 81 -19.33 4.32 -23.01
CA LEU A 81 -20.12 3.77 -21.89
C LEU A 81 -21.54 4.35 -21.86
N LYS A 82 -21.69 5.67 -22.03
CA LYS A 82 -23.02 6.31 -22.11
C LYS A 82 -23.86 5.78 -23.27
N ALA A 83 -23.23 5.56 -24.42
CA ALA A 83 -23.91 5.08 -25.62
C ALA A 83 -24.51 3.67 -25.43
N THR A 84 -23.94 2.84 -24.54
CA THR A 84 -24.49 1.51 -24.22
C THR A 84 -25.86 1.55 -23.55
N LYS A 85 -26.19 2.64 -22.85
CA LYS A 85 -27.40 2.80 -22.02
C LYS A 85 -27.57 1.72 -20.93
N LEU A 86 -26.53 0.93 -20.65
CA LEU A 86 -26.53 -0.05 -19.58
C LEU A 86 -26.30 0.62 -18.21
N PRO A 87 -26.76 0.02 -17.11
CA PRO A 87 -26.27 0.31 -15.77
C PRO A 87 -24.74 0.29 -15.69
N VAL A 88 -24.12 1.38 -15.23
CA VAL A 88 -22.65 1.49 -15.11
C VAL A 88 -22.26 2.00 -13.73
N ILE A 89 -21.35 1.31 -13.04
CA ILE A 89 -20.69 1.83 -11.84
C ILE A 89 -19.26 2.25 -12.19
N GLU A 90 -18.89 3.48 -11.83
CA GLU A 90 -17.53 4.02 -11.97
C GLU A 90 -16.65 3.64 -10.77
N LEU A 91 -15.40 3.24 -11.04
CA LEU A 91 -14.45 2.72 -10.05
C LEU A 91 -13.09 3.45 -10.03
N ARG A 92 -12.84 4.39 -10.95
CA ARG A 92 -11.57 5.13 -11.03
C ARG A 92 -11.59 6.45 -10.30
N THR A 93 -12.53 7.33 -10.67
CA THR A 93 -12.42 8.76 -10.37
C THR A 93 -13.77 9.42 -10.21
N THR A 94 -13.79 10.42 -9.35
CA THR A 94 -14.89 11.34 -9.13
C THR A 94 -14.89 12.50 -10.14
N VAL A 95 -13.84 12.72 -10.94
CA VAL A 95 -13.68 13.99 -11.71
C VAL A 95 -14.19 13.92 -13.15
N LEU A 96 -14.46 12.73 -13.67
CA LEU A 96 -15.17 12.64 -14.96
C LEU A 96 -16.59 13.19 -14.79
N PRO A 97 -17.19 13.82 -15.82
CA PRO A 97 -18.56 14.35 -15.77
C PRO A 97 -19.45 13.30 -15.12
N HIS A 98 -19.93 13.59 -13.92
CA HIS A 98 -20.55 12.71 -12.93
C HIS A 98 -21.79 11.95 -13.45
N SER A 99 -21.57 11.10 -14.44
CA SER A 99 -22.64 10.51 -15.23
C SER A 99 -23.09 9.17 -14.68
N PHE A 100 -22.21 8.56 -13.88
CA PHE A 100 -22.41 7.27 -13.23
C PHE A 100 -22.17 7.43 -11.74
N PRO A 101 -22.84 6.61 -10.90
CA PRO A 101 -22.46 6.47 -9.50
C PRO A 101 -21.02 5.97 -9.39
N PHE A 102 -20.31 6.45 -8.38
CA PHE A 102 -18.91 6.13 -8.11
C PHE A 102 -18.79 5.32 -6.81
N VAL A 103 -18.01 4.24 -6.86
CA VAL A 103 -17.58 3.50 -5.67
C VAL A 103 -16.06 3.52 -5.61
N GLY A 104 -15.50 3.96 -4.49
CA GLY A 104 -14.06 4.05 -4.37
C GLY A 104 -13.59 4.31 -2.95
N MET A 105 -12.33 4.71 -2.82
CA MET A 105 -11.71 5.02 -1.53
C MET A 105 -11.90 6.48 -1.17
N ASP A 106 -12.07 6.76 0.11
CA ASP A 106 -12.02 8.12 0.64
C ASP A 106 -10.57 8.63 0.72
N ASN A 107 -10.18 9.46 -0.26
CA ASN A 107 -8.82 10.01 -0.34
C ASN A 107 -8.50 11.00 0.79
N SER A 108 -9.51 11.58 1.45
CA SER A 108 -9.28 12.45 2.60
C SER A 108 -8.65 11.69 3.76
N ILE A 109 -9.20 10.52 4.05
CA ILE A 109 -8.71 9.63 5.10
C ILE A 109 -7.33 9.08 4.73
N VAL A 110 -7.06 8.82 3.44
CA VAL A 110 -5.72 8.39 2.99
C VAL A 110 -4.66 9.43 3.34
N GLY A 111 -4.87 10.69 2.93
CA GLY A 111 -3.93 11.78 3.19
C GLY A 111 -3.73 12.04 4.68
N THR A 112 -4.84 12.13 5.43
CA THR A 112 -4.82 12.37 6.88
C THR A 112 -4.08 11.26 7.64
N ARG A 113 -4.37 9.98 7.38
CA ARG A 113 -3.71 8.86 8.10
C ARG A 113 -2.22 8.80 7.86
N VAL A 114 -1.74 9.11 6.65
CA VAL A 114 -0.30 9.12 6.38
C VAL A 114 0.38 10.28 7.11
N ALA A 115 -0.24 11.47 7.14
CA ALA A 115 0.27 12.61 7.90
C ALA A 115 0.35 12.29 9.40
N GLU A 116 -0.72 11.75 9.97
CA GLU A 116 -0.77 11.35 11.38
C GLU A 116 0.26 10.27 11.70
N HIS A 117 0.44 9.27 10.84
CA HIS A 117 1.44 8.23 11.05
C HIS A 117 2.86 8.80 11.11
N LEU A 118 3.24 9.65 10.15
CA LEU A 118 4.58 10.26 10.15
C LEU A 118 4.77 11.18 11.37
N ARG A 119 3.75 11.98 11.73
CA ARG A 119 3.81 12.83 12.93
C ARG A 119 3.89 12.01 14.22
N ASN A 120 3.14 10.93 14.33
CA ASN A 120 3.16 10.03 15.50
C ASN A 120 4.49 9.28 15.62
N ARG A 121 5.27 9.17 14.52
CA ARG A 121 6.66 8.72 14.55
C ARG A 121 7.63 9.84 14.96
N GLY A 122 7.18 11.06 15.24
CA GLY A 122 8.01 12.16 15.76
C GLY A 122 8.61 13.07 14.69
N PHE A 123 8.35 12.84 13.40
CA PHE A 123 8.85 13.72 12.35
C PHE A 123 8.29 15.14 12.52
N GLN A 124 9.17 16.15 12.39
CA GLN A 124 8.82 17.57 12.41
C GLN A 124 8.89 18.21 11.01
N ARG A 125 9.49 17.50 10.05
CA ARG A 125 9.70 17.93 8.67
C ARG A 125 9.01 16.95 7.76
N PHE A 126 8.28 17.47 6.78
CA PHE A 126 7.44 16.66 5.90
C PHE A 126 7.66 17.01 4.44
N ALA A 127 7.51 16.00 3.59
CA ALA A 127 7.48 16.18 2.16
C ALA A 127 6.44 15.29 1.47
N CYS A 128 6.03 15.67 0.27
CA CYS A 128 5.08 14.93 -0.54
C CYS A 128 5.63 14.77 -1.97
N TYR A 129 5.66 13.53 -2.46
CA TYR A 129 5.97 13.21 -3.85
C TYR A 129 4.70 12.79 -4.60
N ILE A 130 4.33 13.56 -5.63
CA ILE A 130 3.05 13.46 -6.34
C ILE A 130 3.21 13.34 -7.87
N ASP A 131 2.33 12.54 -8.51
CA ASP A 131 1.96 12.67 -9.93
C ASP A 131 0.58 13.34 -10.01
N THR A 132 0.43 14.37 -10.85
CA THR A 132 -0.82 15.15 -10.99
C THR A 132 -1.72 14.66 -12.12
N ALA A 133 -1.40 13.52 -12.73
CA ALA A 133 -2.19 12.98 -13.85
C ALA A 133 -3.53 12.37 -13.45
N GLU A 134 -3.74 12.09 -12.16
CA GLU A 134 -4.99 11.57 -11.63
C GLU A 134 -5.50 12.46 -10.52
N ALA A 135 -6.79 12.77 -10.54
CA ALA A 135 -7.42 13.62 -9.51
C ALA A 135 -7.26 13.04 -8.10
N PHE A 136 -7.41 11.73 -7.94
CA PHE A 136 -7.28 11.09 -6.63
C PHE A 136 -5.85 11.15 -6.07
N PHE A 137 -4.81 11.25 -6.91
CA PHE A 137 -3.44 11.51 -6.42
C PHE A 137 -3.31 12.92 -5.86
N VAL A 138 -3.93 13.90 -6.53
CA VAL A 138 -3.98 15.29 -6.07
C VAL A 138 -4.75 15.39 -4.76
N GLU A 139 -5.95 14.82 -4.68
CA GLU A 139 -6.77 14.80 -3.47
C GLU A 139 -5.98 14.23 -2.27
N ARG A 140 -5.32 13.06 -2.42
CA ARG A 140 -4.49 12.47 -1.36
C ARG A 140 -3.42 13.44 -0.85
N SER A 141 -2.73 14.12 -1.78
CA SER A 141 -1.67 15.08 -1.41
C SER A 141 -2.21 16.33 -0.73
N GLU A 142 -3.36 16.83 -1.17
CA GLU A 142 -3.98 18.02 -0.60
C GLU A 142 -4.40 17.76 0.85
N TYR A 143 -5.06 16.64 1.12
CA TYR A 143 -5.46 16.27 2.48
C TYR A 143 -4.26 15.96 3.38
N PHE A 144 -3.18 15.39 2.84
CA PHE A 144 -1.92 15.23 3.57
C PHE A 144 -1.35 16.59 3.99
N VAL A 145 -1.20 17.53 3.05
CA VAL A 145 -0.65 18.87 3.31
C VAL A 145 -1.57 19.68 4.24
N GLN A 146 -2.88 19.62 4.06
CA GLN A 146 -3.85 20.29 4.92
C GLN A 146 -3.79 19.77 6.36
N THR A 147 -3.70 18.45 6.54
CA THR A 147 -3.58 17.84 7.87
C THR A 147 -2.31 18.32 8.59
N LEU A 148 -1.18 18.41 7.87
CA LEU A 148 0.07 18.92 8.43
C LEU A 148 0.00 20.40 8.80
N ARG A 149 -0.54 21.24 7.90
CA ARG A 149 -0.72 22.67 8.14
C ARG A 149 -1.61 22.96 9.33
N ALA A 150 -2.68 22.18 9.51
CA ALA A 150 -3.56 22.28 10.68
C ALA A 150 -2.83 22.05 12.02
N HIS A 151 -1.67 21.39 11.98
CA HIS A 151 -0.81 21.14 13.15
C HIS A 151 0.45 22.02 13.16
N GLY A 152 0.49 23.08 12.34
CA GLY A 152 1.60 24.04 12.31
C GLY A 152 2.82 23.60 11.51
N PHE A 153 2.71 22.54 10.70
CA PHE A 153 3.82 22.04 9.89
C PHE A 153 3.73 22.47 8.43
N GLU A 154 4.89 22.75 7.85
CA GLU A 154 5.04 22.92 6.41
C GLU A 154 5.36 21.59 5.71
N CYS A 155 5.11 21.54 4.41
CA CYS A 155 5.37 20.36 3.59
C CYS A 155 6.01 20.78 2.27
N SER A 156 7.21 20.26 1.98
CA SER A 156 7.85 20.39 0.67
C SER A 156 7.15 19.47 -0.34
N VAL A 157 6.96 19.91 -1.58
CA VAL A 157 6.23 19.11 -2.60
C VAL A 157 7.08 18.96 -3.85
N PHE A 158 7.32 17.71 -4.25
CA PHE A 158 7.91 17.37 -5.54
C PHE A 158 6.85 16.82 -6.48
N LYS A 159 6.71 17.45 -7.66
CA LYS A 159 5.80 17.02 -8.71
C LYS A 159 6.56 16.20 -9.74
N SER A 160 6.16 14.95 -9.95
CA SER A 160 6.70 14.09 -10.99
C SER A 160 6.45 14.70 -12.36
N SER A 161 7.48 14.70 -13.22
CA SER A 161 7.37 15.15 -14.60
C SER A 161 7.43 13.96 -15.54
N ARG A 162 6.36 13.79 -16.33
CA ARG A 162 6.27 12.76 -17.38
C ARG A 162 7.16 13.04 -18.60
N ARG A 163 7.73 14.25 -18.70
CA ARG A 163 8.61 14.64 -19.81
C ARG A 163 10.05 14.16 -19.60
N LEU A 164 10.44 13.92 -18.35
CA LEU A 164 11.78 13.48 -18.02
C LEU A 164 11.95 12.00 -18.32
N ARG A 165 13.11 11.63 -18.87
CA ARG A 165 13.50 10.22 -18.96
C ARG A 165 13.76 9.66 -17.56
N TRP A 166 13.76 8.33 -17.44
CA TRP A 166 13.97 7.64 -16.17
C TRP A 166 15.17 8.16 -15.38
N ASP A 167 16.36 8.20 -15.98
CA ASP A 167 17.58 8.62 -15.27
C ASP A 167 17.61 10.11 -14.91
N GLU A 168 17.00 10.97 -15.74
CA GLU A 168 16.84 12.40 -15.45
C GLU A 168 15.90 12.60 -14.26
N HIS A 169 14.79 11.86 -14.25
CA HIS A 169 13.83 11.88 -13.16
C HIS A 169 14.46 11.36 -11.85
N GLN A 170 15.24 10.29 -11.91
CA GLN A 170 15.97 9.75 -10.74
C GLN A 170 17.01 10.73 -10.19
N ARG A 171 17.73 11.44 -11.07
CA ARG A 171 18.66 12.50 -10.66
C ARG A 171 17.93 13.65 -9.95
N ALA A 172 16.83 14.14 -10.54
CA ALA A 172 16.03 15.21 -9.95
C ALA A 172 15.44 14.82 -8.58
N LEU A 173 14.98 13.57 -8.42
CA LEU A 173 14.54 13.06 -7.12
C LEU A 173 15.68 13.01 -6.10
N SER A 174 16.87 12.57 -6.52
CA SER A 174 18.05 12.47 -5.66
C SER A 174 18.51 13.85 -5.16
N GLU A 175 18.55 14.83 -6.07
CA GLU A 175 18.88 16.24 -5.76
C GLU A 175 17.84 16.85 -4.80
N TRP A 176 16.55 16.61 -5.06
CA TRP A 176 15.48 17.06 -4.18
C TRP A 176 15.61 16.46 -2.77
N LEU A 177 15.75 15.13 -2.65
CA LEU A 177 15.94 14.45 -1.36
C LEU A 177 17.19 14.94 -0.62
N THR A 178 18.27 15.27 -1.34
CA THR A 178 19.49 15.82 -0.75
C THR A 178 19.24 17.21 -0.16
N SER A 179 18.45 18.04 -0.86
CA SER A 179 18.08 19.40 -0.44
C SER A 179 17.15 19.46 0.79
N LEU A 180 16.42 18.37 1.09
CA LEU A 180 15.53 18.33 2.25
C LEU A 180 16.33 18.26 3.55
N GLU A 181 15.90 19.08 4.51
CA GLU A 181 16.37 19.03 5.89
C GLU A 181 15.90 17.72 6.56
N LYS A 182 16.81 17.04 7.27
CA LYS A 182 16.61 15.67 7.80
C LYS A 182 16.61 15.68 9.34
N PRO A 183 15.86 14.78 10.00
CA PRO A 183 15.04 13.70 9.42
C PRO A 183 13.72 14.21 8.83
N VAL A 184 13.27 13.63 7.71
CA VAL A 184 12.02 14.02 7.02
C VAL A 184 11.12 12.82 6.75
N GLY A 185 9.81 13.00 6.97
CA GLY A 185 8.78 12.03 6.61
C GLY A 185 8.18 12.37 5.24
N VAL A 186 8.24 11.44 4.30
CA VAL A 186 7.79 11.64 2.92
C VAL A 186 6.58 10.77 2.60
N PHE A 187 5.50 11.40 2.14
CA PHE A 187 4.37 10.70 1.53
C PHE A 187 4.58 10.61 0.02
N ALA A 188 4.67 9.40 -0.51
CA ALA A 188 4.52 9.16 -1.94
C ALA A 188 3.06 8.75 -2.21
N VAL A 189 2.33 9.53 -3.03
CA VAL A 189 0.86 9.40 -3.18
C VAL A 189 0.37 8.06 -3.74
N ASN A 190 1.29 7.23 -4.25
CA ASN A 190 1.08 5.82 -4.54
C ASN A 190 2.40 5.03 -4.35
N ASP A 191 2.30 3.70 -4.36
CA ASP A 191 3.45 2.82 -4.15
C ASP A 191 4.49 2.84 -5.27
N GLN A 192 4.10 3.15 -6.51
CA GLN A 192 5.05 3.25 -7.63
C GLN A 192 6.01 4.43 -7.43
N LEU A 193 5.48 5.56 -6.99
CA LEU A 193 6.26 6.73 -6.63
C LEU A 193 7.13 6.45 -5.41
N GLY A 194 6.60 5.74 -4.41
CA GLY A 194 7.37 5.33 -3.23
C GLY A 194 8.55 4.43 -3.61
N PHE A 195 8.33 3.47 -4.51
CA PHE A 195 9.37 2.60 -5.03
C PHE A 195 10.50 3.40 -5.71
N TRP A 196 10.16 4.35 -6.58
CA TRP A 196 11.14 5.20 -7.26
C TRP A 196 11.89 6.14 -6.32
N LEU A 197 11.20 6.64 -5.28
CA LEU A 197 11.79 7.51 -4.28
C LEU A 197 12.84 6.77 -3.44
N LEU A 198 12.58 5.49 -3.11
CA LEU A 198 13.53 4.65 -2.38
C LEU A 198 14.78 4.35 -3.22
N ASP A 199 14.63 4.12 -4.53
CA ASP A 199 15.79 3.98 -5.42
C ASP A 199 16.62 5.27 -5.48
N ALA A 200 15.97 6.44 -5.58
CA ALA A 200 16.64 7.73 -5.57
C ALA A 200 17.39 7.98 -4.25
N ALA A 201 16.76 7.71 -3.11
CA ALA A 201 17.41 7.83 -1.80
C ALA A 201 18.67 6.96 -1.71
N ARG A 202 18.59 5.71 -2.19
CA ARG A 202 19.72 4.78 -2.24
C ARG A 202 20.85 5.28 -3.14
N ARG A 203 20.53 5.80 -4.33
CA ARG A 203 21.52 6.39 -5.26
C ARG A 203 22.23 7.60 -4.66
N ALA A 204 21.51 8.39 -3.86
CA ALA A 204 22.05 9.55 -3.14
C ALA A 204 22.79 9.18 -1.84
N GLY A 205 22.85 7.91 -1.45
CA GLY A 205 23.44 7.48 -0.18
C GLY A 205 22.65 7.90 1.07
N ILE A 206 21.37 8.25 0.91
CA ILE A 206 20.50 8.73 1.99
C ILE A 206 19.91 7.53 2.75
N ALA A 207 20.07 7.51 4.06
CA ALA A 207 19.57 6.42 4.89
C ALA A 207 18.04 6.44 5.02
N VAL A 208 17.42 5.28 4.82
CA VAL A 208 15.98 5.08 4.98
C VAL A 208 15.72 4.00 6.04
N PRO A 209 14.83 4.24 7.02
CA PRO A 209 14.10 5.49 7.36
C PRO A 209 14.83 6.59 8.17
N GLU A 210 16.11 6.47 8.55
CA GLU A 210 16.73 7.40 9.51
C GLU A 210 16.74 8.85 9.06
N GLU A 211 17.09 9.08 7.80
CA GLU A 211 17.16 10.42 7.23
C GLU A 211 15.89 10.76 6.47
N VAL A 212 15.36 9.78 5.74
CA VAL A 212 14.12 9.90 4.96
C VAL A 212 13.24 8.69 5.24
N ALA A 213 12.12 8.88 5.94
CA ALA A 213 11.08 7.86 6.00
C ALA A 213 10.12 8.03 4.83
N VAL A 214 9.68 6.92 4.23
CA VAL A 214 8.78 6.91 3.07
C VAL A 214 7.55 6.07 3.38
N VAL A 215 6.37 6.61 3.09
CA VAL A 215 5.09 5.90 3.12
C VAL A 215 4.41 6.04 1.76
N GLY A 216 3.98 4.93 1.18
CA GLY A 216 3.18 4.86 -0.03
C GLY A 216 1.67 4.76 0.25
N ALA A 217 0.90 4.54 -0.80
CA ALA A 217 -0.52 4.22 -0.71
C ALA A 217 -0.90 3.21 -1.81
N GLU A 218 -1.82 2.31 -1.50
CA GLU A 218 -2.33 1.15 -2.27
C GLU A 218 -1.99 -0.20 -1.61
N ASN A 219 -0.82 -0.29 -0.97
CA ASN A 219 -0.20 -1.52 -0.49
C ASN A 219 -0.12 -2.58 -1.60
N ASP A 220 0.37 -2.19 -2.77
CA ASP A 220 0.65 -3.10 -3.88
C ASP A 220 1.78 -4.05 -3.47
N ASN A 221 1.48 -5.35 -3.45
CA ASN A 221 2.40 -6.33 -2.88
C ASN A 221 3.72 -6.39 -3.65
N MET A 222 3.66 -6.34 -4.98
CA MET A 222 4.84 -6.43 -5.83
C MET A 222 5.75 -5.24 -5.57
N LEU A 223 5.21 -4.02 -5.59
CA LEU A 223 6.02 -2.82 -5.36
C LEU A 223 6.52 -2.74 -3.92
N CYS A 224 5.67 -3.00 -2.93
CA CYS A 224 6.05 -2.80 -1.55
C CYS A 224 7.08 -3.81 -1.02
N GLU A 225 6.99 -5.07 -1.43
CA GLU A 225 7.88 -6.12 -0.95
C GLU A 225 9.22 -6.15 -1.69
N THR A 226 9.25 -5.77 -2.96
CA THR A 226 10.47 -5.75 -3.77
C THR A 226 11.26 -4.44 -3.68
N ALA A 227 10.66 -3.38 -3.12
CA ALA A 227 11.37 -2.15 -2.82
C ALA A 227 12.54 -2.40 -1.86
N SER A 228 13.60 -1.60 -2.01
CA SER A 228 14.79 -1.67 -1.15
C SER A 228 15.07 -0.31 -0.52
N PRO A 229 14.78 -0.12 0.79
CA PRO A 229 14.14 -1.08 1.70
C PRO A 229 12.64 -1.30 1.43
N PRO A 230 12.01 -2.37 1.98
CA PRO A 230 10.57 -2.61 1.79
C PRO A 230 9.69 -1.42 2.20
N LEU A 231 8.72 -1.07 1.35
CA LEU A 231 7.92 0.15 1.45
C LEU A 231 6.71 -0.01 2.36
N SER A 232 6.64 0.79 3.42
CA SER A 232 5.42 1.03 4.20
C SER A 232 4.35 1.64 3.31
N SER A 233 3.11 1.17 3.43
CA SER A 233 2.03 1.69 2.58
C SER A 233 0.67 1.62 3.24
N LEU A 234 -0.15 2.64 2.98
CA LEU A 234 -1.56 2.64 3.38
C LEU A 234 -2.36 1.66 2.51
N ARG A 235 -3.01 0.69 3.15
CA ARG A 235 -3.76 -0.35 2.46
C ARG A 235 -5.11 0.16 1.96
N LEU A 236 -5.34 0.14 0.65
CA LEU A 236 -6.67 0.35 0.11
C LEU A 236 -7.50 -0.94 0.17
N ARG A 237 -8.81 -0.82 0.32
CA ARG A 237 -9.73 -1.96 0.48
C ARG A 237 -10.44 -2.30 -0.82
N GLY A 238 -9.66 -2.70 -1.83
CA GLY A 238 -10.18 -3.02 -3.18
C GLY A 238 -11.30 -4.06 -3.17
N GLN A 239 -11.19 -5.10 -2.32
CA GLN A 239 -12.26 -6.11 -2.18
C GLN A 239 -13.57 -5.52 -1.65
N ALA A 240 -13.50 -4.55 -0.74
CA ALA A 240 -14.70 -3.89 -0.23
C ALA A 240 -15.33 -2.99 -1.30
N VAL A 241 -14.53 -2.30 -2.11
CA VAL A 241 -14.99 -1.51 -3.26
C VAL A 241 -15.67 -2.41 -4.29
N GLY A 242 -15.05 -3.52 -4.66
CA GLY A 242 -15.63 -4.45 -5.64
C GLY A 242 -16.94 -5.06 -5.16
N TYR A 243 -17.02 -5.40 -3.88
CA TYR A 243 -18.25 -5.93 -3.28
C TYR A 243 -19.39 -4.89 -3.29
N GLU A 244 -19.11 -3.67 -2.84
CA GLU A 244 -20.10 -2.58 -2.82
C GLU A 244 -20.54 -2.18 -4.23
N ALA A 245 -19.62 -2.16 -5.19
CA ALA A 245 -19.93 -1.87 -6.58
C ALA A 245 -20.83 -2.95 -7.21
N ALA A 246 -20.55 -4.22 -6.94
CA ALA A 246 -21.40 -5.31 -7.39
C ALA A 246 -22.80 -5.23 -6.77
N ARG A 247 -22.89 -4.92 -5.45
CA ARG A 247 -24.18 -4.71 -4.77
C ARG A 247 -25.01 -3.60 -5.40
N LEU A 248 -24.41 -2.44 -5.67
CA LEU A 248 -25.11 -1.32 -6.31
C LEU A 248 -25.52 -1.61 -7.74
N LEU A 249 -24.65 -2.29 -8.50
CA LEU A 249 -25.00 -2.70 -9.85
C LEU A 249 -26.16 -3.70 -9.85
N ASP A 250 -26.19 -4.67 -8.93
CA ASP A 250 -27.29 -5.63 -8.79
C ASP A 250 -28.63 -4.94 -8.55
N GLU A 251 -28.66 -3.98 -7.61
CA GLU A 251 -29.87 -3.21 -7.30
C GLU A 251 -30.37 -2.41 -8.51
N TRP A 252 -29.45 -1.89 -9.33
CA TRP A 252 -29.79 -1.16 -10.54
C TRP A 252 -30.28 -2.08 -11.65
N MET A 253 -29.58 -3.18 -11.93
CA MET A 253 -30.00 -4.17 -12.93
C MET A 253 -31.37 -4.77 -12.61
N ALA A 254 -31.66 -4.99 -11.33
CA ALA A 254 -32.95 -5.50 -10.87
C ALA A 254 -34.06 -4.45 -10.79
N GLY A 255 -33.78 -3.17 -11.08
CA GLY A 255 -34.74 -2.07 -10.97
C GLY A 255 -35.17 -1.75 -9.54
N ARG A 256 -34.51 -2.32 -8.52
CA ARG A 256 -34.81 -2.04 -7.10
C ARG A 256 -34.35 -0.65 -6.69
N ARG A 257 -33.28 -0.15 -7.30
CA ARG A 257 -32.74 1.20 -7.06
C ARG A 257 -31.95 1.70 -8.25
N VAL A 258 -32.25 2.91 -8.72
CA VAL A 258 -31.45 3.62 -9.72
C VAL A 258 -30.60 4.68 -9.02
N PRO A 259 -29.26 4.52 -8.93
CA PRO A 259 -28.39 5.51 -8.31
C PRO A 259 -28.43 6.85 -9.04
N LYS A 260 -28.20 7.95 -8.31
CA LYS A 260 -28.14 9.27 -8.94
C LYS A 260 -26.82 9.43 -9.71
N PRO A 261 -26.80 10.12 -10.87
CA PRO A 261 -25.54 10.50 -11.50
C PRO A 261 -24.65 11.25 -10.52
N GLY A 262 -23.40 10.80 -10.35
CA GLY A 262 -22.44 11.43 -9.43
C GLY A 262 -22.56 11.04 -7.97
N GLU A 263 -23.50 10.15 -7.61
CA GLU A 263 -23.57 9.59 -6.27
C GLU A 263 -22.24 8.94 -5.89
N LYS A 264 -21.71 9.25 -4.70
CA LYS A 264 -20.39 8.76 -4.24
C LYS A 264 -20.57 7.80 -3.07
N HIS A 265 -20.03 6.61 -3.22
CA HIS A 265 -19.88 5.61 -2.16
C HIS A 265 -18.40 5.51 -1.80
N LEU A 266 -17.97 6.32 -0.84
CA LEU A 266 -16.58 6.38 -0.40
C LEU A 266 -16.37 5.41 0.76
N LEU A 267 -15.50 4.43 0.56
CA LEU A 267 -15.09 3.49 1.59
C LEU A 267 -13.83 3.99 2.31
N VAL A 268 -13.83 3.81 3.62
CA VAL A 268 -12.68 4.10 4.48
C VAL A 268 -11.55 3.12 4.16
N PRO A 269 -10.30 3.58 3.92
CA PRO A 269 -9.17 2.69 3.67
C PRO A 269 -8.82 1.83 4.90
N GLY A 270 -7.91 0.88 4.73
CA GLY A 270 -7.31 0.14 5.84
C GLY A 270 -6.20 0.90 6.54
N ASP A 271 -5.50 0.22 7.43
CA ASP A 271 -4.36 0.77 8.15
C ASP A 271 -3.09 0.82 7.28
N ILE A 272 -2.07 1.52 7.79
CA ILE A 272 -0.73 1.51 7.21
C ILE A 272 -0.06 0.19 7.55
N VAL A 273 0.34 -0.53 6.52
CA VAL A 273 1.21 -1.70 6.64
C VAL A 273 2.62 -1.17 6.81
N VAL A 274 3.07 -1.10 8.07
CA VAL A 274 4.42 -0.62 8.39
C VAL A 274 5.45 -1.65 7.95
N ARG A 275 6.37 -1.21 7.10
CA ARG A 275 7.58 -1.93 6.71
C ARG A 275 8.79 -1.06 7.03
N GLN A 276 9.97 -1.52 6.62
CA GLN A 276 11.23 -0.88 6.95
C GLN A 276 11.24 0.60 6.57
N SER A 277 10.69 1.01 5.42
CA SER A 277 10.79 2.41 4.95
C SER A 277 10.18 3.48 5.86
N SER A 278 9.38 3.12 6.86
CA SER A 278 8.88 4.07 7.87
C SER A 278 8.93 3.52 9.30
N ASP A 279 9.62 2.41 9.53
CA ASP A 279 9.67 1.74 10.83
C ASP A 279 10.76 2.35 11.74
N ILE A 280 10.54 3.62 12.08
CA ILE A 280 11.42 4.37 12.97
C ILE A 280 10.59 5.31 13.85
N VAL A 281 11.18 5.77 14.95
CA VAL A 281 10.81 7.02 15.60
C VAL A 281 11.87 8.03 15.15
N ALA A 282 11.48 9.17 14.60
CA ALA A 282 12.40 10.24 14.26
C ALA A 282 13.14 10.67 15.53
N VAL A 283 14.46 10.59 15.47
CA VAL A 283 15.34 10.95 16.58
C VAL A 283 16.25 12.09 16.13
N GLU A 284 16.16 13.23 16.81
CA GLU A 284 17.04 14.38 16.57
C GLU A 284 18.46 14.17 17.10
N ASP A 285 18.67 13.32 18.12
CA ASP A 285 20.01 13.00 18.65
C ASP A 285 20.83 12.21 17.60
N PRO A 286 21.88 12.80 16.99
CA PRO A 286 22.62 12.17 15.91
C PRO A 286 23.29 10.86 16.33
N ARG A 287 23.68 10.73 17.60
CA ARG A 287 24.32 9.51 18.12
C ARG A 287 23.33 8.37 18.26
N ILE A 288 22.09 8.66 18.64
CA ILE A 288 21.04 7.64 18.74
C ILE A 288 20.53 7.26 17.36
N ALA A 289 20.42 8.22 16.43
CA ALA A 289 20.16 7.92 15.03
C ALA A 289 21.27 7.04 14.42
N ALA A 290 22.54 7.32 14.71
CA ALA A 290 23.66 6.49 14.30
C ALA A 290 23.61 5.08 14.93
N ALA A 291 23.24 4.96 16.21
CA ALA A 291 23.08 3.67 16.89
C ALA A 291 21.99 2.82 16.23
N LEU A 292 20.84 3.43 15.95
CA LEU A 292 19.71 2.77 15.28
C LEU A 292 20.10 2.29 13.87
N ARG A 293 20.83 3.13 13.12
CA ARG A 293 21.37 2.81 11.80
C ARG A 293 22.31 1.61 11.87
N PHE A 294 23.27 1.65 12.79
CA PHE A 294 24.24 0.58 12.98
C PHE A 294 23.56 -0.73 13.38
N ILE A 295 22.62 -0.69 14.33
CA ILE A 295 21.84 -1.87 14.70
C ILE A 295 21.08 -2.40 13.49
N ARG A 296 20.47 -1.55 12.66
CA ARG A 296 19.75 -2.02 11.47
C ARG A 296 20.64 -2.69 10.44
N GLN A 297 21.83 -2.15 10.18
CA GLN A 297 22.76 -2.68 9.19
C GLN A 297 23.42 -3.98 9.65
N HIS A 298 23.67 -4.12 10.96
CA HIS A 298 24.50 -5.18 11.51
C HIS A 298 23.78 -6.12 12.49
N ALA A 299 22.48 -5.94 12.78
CA ALA A 299 21.77 -6.78 13.76
C ALA A 299 21.79 -8.26 13.40
N THR A 300 21.73 -8.60 12.11
CA THR A 300 21.81 -9.99 11.63
C THR A 300 23.23 -10.57 11.67
N GLU A 301 24.23 -9.74 11.97
CA GLU A 301 25.57 -10.19 12.32
C GLU A 301 25.64 -10.51 13.82
N GLN A 302 26.77 -11.11 14.24
CA GLN A 302 27.08 -11.32 15.65
C GLN A 302 27.53 -10.00 16.32
N ILE A 303 26.56 -9.11 16.57
CA ILE A 303 26.74 -7.89 17.37
C ILE A 303 26.09 -8.01 18.75
N ASP A 304 26.63 -7.24 19.70
CA ASP A 304 26.09 -7.03 21.03
C ASP A 304 25.96 -5.53 21.34
N VAL A 305 25.37 -5.19 22.49
CA VAL A 305 25.18 -3.79 22.91
C VAL A 305 26.52 -3.06 23.07
N THR A 306 27.58 -3.76 23.46
CA THR A 306 28.92 -3.20 23.64
C THR A 306 29.49 -2.69 22.32
N ARG A 307 29.32 -3.45 21.23
CA ARG A 307 29.75 -3.03 19.89
C ARG A 307 29.01 -1.78 19.43
N VAL A 308 27.70 -1.69 19.66
CA VAL A 308 26.89 -0.50 19.32
C VAL A 308 27.35 0.73 20.10
N ALA A 309 27.60 0.57 21.40
CA ALA A 309 28.06 1.65 22.28
C ALA A 309 29.43 2.19 21.81
N ARG A 310 30.36 1.30 21.44
CA ARG A 310 31.66 1.66 20.89
C ARG A 310 31.55 2.43 19.58
N GLU A 311 30.71 1.95 18.65
CA GLU A 311 30.53 2.61 17.34
C GLU A 311 29.98 4.03 17.46
N THR A 312 29.14 4.26 18.47
CA THR A 312 28.47 5.56 18.67
C THR A 312 29.19 6.48 19.66
N ALA A 313 30.37 6.09 20.15
CA ALA A 313 31.13 6.79 21.18
C ALA A 313 30.28 7.13 22.42
N LEU A 314 29.38 6.21 22.81
CA LEU A 314 28.55 6.31 24.01
C LEU A 314 28.94 5.23 25.00
N SER A 315 28.82 5.52 26.31
CA SER A 315 28.84 4.44 27.29
C SER A 315 27.56 3.61 27.17
N ARG A 316 27.64 2.33 27.53
CA ARG A 316 26.49 1.40 27.48
C ARG A 316 25.29 1.93 28.27
N SER A 317 25.51 2.45 29.48
CA SER A 317 24.45 2.99 30.33
C SER A 317 23.79 4.24 29.74
N VAL A 318 24.57 5.12 29.08
CA VAL A 318 24.03 6.30 28.40
C VAL A 318 23.22 5.89 27.17
N LEU A 319 23.72 4.94 26.37
CA LEU A 319 23.02 4.41 25.21
C LEU A 319 21.68 3.77 25.63
N GLU A 320 21.68 2.90 26.63
CA GLU A 320 20.47 2.25 27.16
C GLU A 320 19.45 3.27 27.67
N ARG A 321 19.88 4.23 28.50
CA ARG A 321 19.01 5.27 29.04
C ARG A 321 18.40 6.14 27.93
N ARG A 322 19.20 6.59 26.97
CA ARG A 322 18.75 7.47 25.89
C ARG A 322 17.83 6.75 24.91
N MET A 323 18.15 5.53 24.49
CA MET A 323 17.26 4.75 23.63
C MET A 323 15.93 4.46 24.34
N LYS A 324 15.96 4.06 25.62
CA LYS A 324 14.71 3.82 26.36
C LYS A 324 13.84 5.07 26.47
N ALA A 325 14.44 6.24 26.66
CA ALA A 325 13.73 7.52 26.72
C ALA A 325 13.17 7.97 25.35
N LEU A 326 13.92 7.79 24.26
CA LEU A 326 13.56 8.33 22.94
C LEU A 326 12.69 7.39 22.12
N ILE A 327 12.86 6.07 22.25
CA ILE A 327 12.19 5.07 21.40
C ILE A 327 11.48 3.97 22.20
N GLY A 328 11.46 4.07 23.53
CA GLY A 328 10.75 3.13 24.41
C GLY A 328 11.39 1.75 24.57
N ARG A 329 12.57 1.52 23.99
CA ARG A 329 13.27 0.22 23.99
C ARG A 329 14.78 0.38 24.19
N SER A 330 15.40 -0.63 24.79
CA SER A 330 16.83 -0.76 24.95
C SER A 330 17.52 -1.18 23.64
N PRO A 331 18.85 -1.03 23.52
CA PRO A 331 19.60 -1.46 22.34
C PRO A 331 19.48 -2.97 22.10
N GLY A 332 19.46 -3.78 23.17
CA GLY A 332 19.31 -5.23 23.08
C GLY A 332 17.92 -5.65 22.58
N GLU A 333 16.87 -4.98 23.07
CA GLU A 333 15.51 -5.17 22.55
C GLU A 333 15.44 -4.79 21.07
N GLU A 334 16.13 -3.72 20.66
CA GLU A 334 16.14 -3.30 19.25
C GLU A 334 16.91 -4.26 18.34
N ILE A 335 18.07 -4.75 18.75
CA ILE A 335 18.81 -5.79 18.01
C ILE A 335 17.91 -7.00 17.79
N ASN A 336 17.29 -7.51 18.86
CA ASN A 336 16.39 -8.66 18.75
C ASN A 336 15.16 -8.36 17.89
N ARG A 337 14.62 -7.13 17.96
CA ARG A 337 13.50 -6.73 17.09
C ARG A 337 13.83 -6.92 15.62
N ILE A 338 15.01 -6.46 15.19
CA ILE A 338 15.47 -6.55 13.79
C ILE A 338 15.82 -7.98 13.41
N ARG A 339 16.49 -8.74 14.30
CA ARG A 339 16.79 -10.17 14.06
C ARG A 339 15.52 -10.97 13.81
N PHE A 340 14.49 -10.81 14.64
CA PHE A 340 13.23 -11.53 14.45
C PHE A 340 12.45 -11.08 13.21
N ALA A 341 12.50 -9.79 12.84
CA ALA A 341 11.93 -9.35 11.58
C ALA A 341 12.62 -10.02 10.36
N ALA A 342 13.95 -10.22 10.43
CA ALA A 342 14.68 -10.98 9.42
C ALA A 342 14.31 -12.48 9.42
N VAL A 343 14.09 -13.08 10.60
CA VAL A 343 13.59 -14.47 10.71
C VAL A 343 12.23 -14.61 10.05
N GLU A 344 11.27 -13.73 10.36
CA GLU A 344 9.94 -13.73 9.73
C GLU A 344 10.05 -13.66 8.20
N LYS A 345 10.91 -12.75 7.70
CA LYS A 345 11.16 -12.60 6.26
C LYS A 345 11.70 -13.89 5.63
N LEU A 346 12.73 -14.50 6.21
CA LEU A 346 13.32 -15.72 5.66
C LEU A 346 12.37 -16.93 5.77
N LEU A 347 11.52 -16.98 6.81
CA LEU A 347 10.50 -18.02 6.93
C LEU A 347 9.45 -17.95 5.83
N THR A 348 9.10 -16.75 5.37
CA THR A 348 8.06 -16.55 4.34
C THR A 348 8.61 -16.51 2.91
N GLN A 349 9.87 -16.14 2.71
CA GLN A 349 10.45 -15.93 1.38
C GLN A 349 11.40 -17.03 0.92
N THR A 350 11.74 -17.98 1.80
CA THR A 350 12.73 -19.02 1.49
C THR A 350 12.38 -20.35 2.13
N ASP A 351 12.88 -21.43 1.53
CA ASP A 351 12.80 -22.79 2.07
C ASP A 351 13.99 -23.16 2.95
N LEU A 352 14.75 -22.16 3.45
CA LEU A 352 15.92 -22.39 4.29
C LEU A 352 15.57 -23.19 5.56
N THR A 353 16.50 -24.02 6.02
CA THR A 353 16.36 -24.72 7.31
C THR A 353 16.39 -23.73 8.47
N LEU A 354 15.85 -24.12 9.63
CA LEU A 354 15.89 -23.27 10.82
C LEU A 354 17.32 -22.96 11.26
N ASP A 355 18.26 -23.89 11.07
CA ASP A 355 19.69 -23.66 11.34
C ASP A 355 20.28 -22.58 10.43
N ALA A 356 19.97 -22.65 9.12
CA ALA A 356 20.42 -21.64 8.16
C ALA A 356 19.81 -20.26 8.43
N ILE A 357 18.54 -20.21 8.85
CA ILE A 357 17.87 -18.96 9.24
C ILE A 357 18.51 -18.39 10.50
N ALA A 358 18.74 -19.20 11.53
CA ALA A 358 19.39 -18.77 12.76
C ALA A 358 20.76 -18.13 12.49
N ALA A 359 21.60 -18.83 11.72
CA ALA A 359 22.92 -18.34 11.34
C ALA A 359 22.87 -17.02 10.57
N ARG A 360 21.92 -16.87 9.61
CA ARG A 360 21.76 -15.64 8.81
C ARG A 360 21.13 -14.48 9.58
N CYS A 361 20.45 -14.75 10.69
CA CYS A 361 19.79 -13.74 11.51
C CYS A 361 20.56 -13.42 12.80
N GLY A 362 21.81 -13.85 12.92
CA GLY A 362 22.67 -13.50 14.06
C GLY A 362 22.37 -14.28 15.34
N PHE A 363 21.74 -15.45 15.24
CA PHE A 363 21.52 -16.36 16.36
C PHE A 363 22.54 -17.49 16.36
N THR A 364 23.24 -17.68 17.47
CA THR A 364 24.18 -18.79 17.66
C THR A 364 23.48 -20.14 17.85
N HIS A 365 22.32 -20.13 18.53
CA HIS A 365 21.58 -21.34 18.85
C HIS A 365 20.18 -21.32 18.20
N PRO A 366 19.92 -22.20 17.23
CA PRO A 366 18.61 -22.29 16.55
C PRO A 366 17.45 -22.59 17.50
N GLN A 367 17.69 -23.37 18.55
CA GLN A 367 16.70 -23.69 19.59
C GLN A 367 16.24 -22.43 20.34
N TYR A 368 17.19 -21.59 20.77
CA TYR A 368 16.89 -20.31 21.40
C TYR A 368 16.07 -19.40 20.49
N MET A 369 16.46 -19.29 19.20
CA MET A 369 15.70 -18.53 18.21
C MET A 369 14.26 -19.05 18.10
N ALA A 370 14.06 -20.37 18.00
CA ALA A 370 12.73 -20.96 17.83
C ALA A 370 11.83 -20.76 19.07
N GLU A 371 12.37 -20.92 20.28
CA GLU A 371 11.65 -20.68 21.53
C GLU A 371 11.25 -19.21 21.67
N ALA A 372 12.20 -18.29 21.44
CA ALA A 372 11.93 -16.86 21.51
C ALA A 372 10.97 -16.39 20.41
N PHE A 373 11.06 -16.97 19.20
CA PHE A 373 10.10 -16.72 18.13
C PHE A 373 8.69 -17.16 18.52
N ARG A 374 8.54 -18.36 19.12
CA ARG A 374 7.24 -18.86 19.59
C ARG A 374 6.66 -17.99 20.69
N LYS A 375 7.48 -17.58 21.65
CA LYS A 375 7.05 -16.67 22.73
C LYS A 375 6.54 -15.34 22.20
N ARG A 376 7.11 -14.85 21.09
CA ARG A 376 6.75 -13.56 20.49
C ARG A 376 5.57 -13.62 19.52
N SER A 377 5.54 -14.62 18.64
CA SER A 377 4.55 -14.73 17.55
C SER A 377 3.33 -15.59 17.91
N GLY A 378 3.41 -16.37 18.99
CA GLY A 378 2.41 -17.37 19.35
C GLY A 378 2.49 -18.66 18.53
N LEU A 379 3.32 -18.71 17.48
CA LEU A 379 3.47 -19.84 16.57
C LEU A 379 4.93 -20.34 16.56
N THR A 380 5.13 -21.63 16.34
CA THR A 380 6.47 -22.13 16.01
C THR A 380 6.90 -21.61 14.63
N PRO A 381 8.21 -21.48 14.36
CA PRO A 381 8.70 -21.09 13.03
C PRO A 381 8.12 -21.93 11.89
N GLY A 382 7.95 -23.24 12.11
CA GLY A 382 7.37 -24.15 11.13
C GLY A 382 5.87 -23.92 10.88
N GLU A 383 5.08 -23.65 11.93
CA GLU A 383 3.67 -23.27 11.80
C GLU A 383 3.51 -21.93 11.08
N PHE A 384 4.34 -20.96 11.44
CA PHE A 384 4.36 -19.63 10.82
C PHE A 384 4.64 -19.72 9.32
N ARG A 385 5.63 -20.54 8.92
CA ARG A 385 5.91 -20.84 7.50
C ARG A 385 4.70 -21.45 6.81
N ARG A 386 4.07 -22.48 7.39
CA ARG A 386 2.91 -23.15 6.77
C ARG A 386 1.70 -22.23 6.58
N GLN A 387 1.42 -21.36 7.54
CA GLN A 387 0.29 -20.42 7.43
C GLN A 387 0.47 -19.37 6.33
N ARG A 388 1.73 -19.01 6.02
CA ARG A 388 2.06 -17.97 5.04
C ARG A 388 2.58 -18.51 3.71
N ALA A 389 2.80 -19.82 3.59
CA ALA A 389 3.17 -20.50 2.35
C ALA A 389 2.00 -20.68 1.36
N VAL A 390 0.88 -19.98 1.56
CA VAL A 390 -0.19 -19.94 0.56
C VAL A 390 0.26 -18.99 -0.56
N VAL A 391 0.93 -19.61 -1.54
CA VAL A 391 1.31 -19.04 -2.84
C VAL A 391 0.07 -18.60 -3.61
#